data_AF-A0A5B2ZB29-F1
#
_entry.id   AF-A0A5B2ZB29-F1
#
_cell.length_a   1.000
_cell.length_b   1.000
_cell.length_c   1.000
_cell.angle_alpha   90.00
_cell.angle_beta   90.00
_cell.angle_gamma   90.00
#
_symmetry.space_group_name_H-M   'P 1'
#
loop_
_entity.id
_entity.type
_entity.pdbx_description
1 polymer ?
#
loop_
_entity_poly.entity_id
_entity_poly.type
_entity_poly.pdbx_seq_one_letter_code
_entity_poly.pdbx_strand_id
1 'polypeptide(L)'
;MAPVALSTSYLTGSASLGISMTTLISFGTSRPVGTRSSPMGYSLASLPGGGRIAEKGRKDTGKAWSPHSEPVAGRARQAPAKAPELHRHRPGAPAMADAQLDPKALELLRMLDRDRPGAFSEFVRMFVHEAPELVKKMEQAQAAGDPDALGKSAHYLRSAALAMGATGLVDVCHSLEHLDAAQLSGPDMPVRMDELRRRTRDALILLLQEVPQI
;
A
#
# COMPACT_ATOMS: atom_id res chain seq x y z
N MET A 1 15.61 27.27 -59.88
CA MET A 1 14.32 26.54 -59.86
C MET A 1 14.12 26.01 -58.44
N ALA A 2 13.14 26.53 -57.71
CA ALA A 2 12.57 25.93 -56.48
C ALA A 2 11.27 25.18 -56.87
N PRO A 3 10.45 24.59 -55.96
CA PRO A 3 10.55 24.25 -54.51
C PRO A 3 10.24 22.72 -54.29
N VAL A 4 10.01 22.09 -53.12
CA VAL A 4 8.82 22.11 -52.23
C VAL A 4 9.07 21.24 -50.98
N ALA A 5 8.47 21.69 -49.88
CA ALA A 5 8.31 21.11 -48.55
C ALA A 5 7.97 19.60 -48.45
N LEU A 6 8.25 19.02 -47.27
CA LEU A 6 7.21 18.42 -46.43
C LEU A 6 7.58 18.54 -44.95
N SER A 7 6.79 19.35 -44.27
CA SER A 7 6.59 19.37 -42.83
C SER A 7 5.64 18.24 -42.46
N THR A 8 5.99 17.40 -41.49
CA THR A 8 5.00 16.68 -40.68
C THR A 8 5.51 16.57 -39.23
N SER A 9 4.98 17.48 -38.44
CA SER A 9 4.83 17.41 -36.99
C SER A 9 4.17 16.10 -36.53
N TYR A 10 4.70 15.46 -35.48
CA TYR A 10 3.89 14.72 -34.50
C TYR A 10 4.43 14.99 -33.09
N LEU A 11 3.84 16.01 -32.49
CA LEU A 11 3.81 16.29 -31.07
C LEU A 11 2.77 15.34 -30.42
N THR A 12 2.98 15.03 -29.14
CA THR A 12 1.94 14.76 -28.12
C THR A 12 1.69 13.30 -27.72
N GLY A 13 2.06 13.00 -26.47
CA GLY A 13 1.15 12.36 -25.52
C GLY A 13 1.18 10.84 -25.46
N SER A 14 2.21 10.27 -24.83
CA SER A 14 2.12 8.91 -24.28
C SER A 14 1.08 8.91 -23.16
N ALA A 15 -0.15 8.52 -23.50
CA ALA A 15 -1.18 8.20 -22.52
C ALA A 15 -0.69 7.02 -21.68
N SER A 16 -0.66 7.24 -20.37
CA SER A 16 -0.43 6.24 -19.34
C SER A 16 -1.42 5.09 -19.52
N LEU A 17 -0.97 3.98 -20.12
CA LEU A 17 -1.68 2.71 -20.09
C LEU A 17 -1.53 2.12 -18.69
N GLY A 18 -2.37 2.60 -17.76
CA GLY A 18 -2.66 1.93 -16.50
C GLY A 18 -3.50 0.70 -16.77
N ILE A 19 -2.86 -0.39 -17.20
CA ILE A 19 -3.54 -1.69 -17.28
C ILE A 19 -3.49 -2.28 -15.87
N SER A 20 -4.61 -2.16 -15.16
CA SER A 20 -4.81 -2.75 -13.84
C SER A 20 -4.48 -4.25 -13.87
N MET A 21 -3.64 -4.69 -12.94
CA MET A 21 -3.17 -6.09 -12.78
C MET A 21 -4.32 -7.08 -12.47
N THR A 22 -5.53 -6.58 -12.22
CA THR A 22 -6.75 -7.36 -12.00
C THR A 22 -7.28 -8.08 -13.25
N THR A 23 -6.88 -7.65 -14.46
CA THR A 23 -7.46 -8.17 -15.72
C THR A 23 -6.83 -9.49 -16.20
N LEU A 24 -5.72 -9.94 -15.61
CA LEU A 24 -4.96 -11.09 -16.14
C LEU A 24 -5.44 -12.48 -15.68
N ILE A 25 -6.49 -12.60 -14.86
CA ILE A 25 -6.98 -13.91 -14.35
C ILE A 25 -8.19 -14.47 -15.13
N SER A 26 -8.76 -13.75 -16.11
CA SER A 26 -10.01 -14.19 -16.76
C SER A 26 -9.89 -14.39 -18.27
N PHE A 27 -9.25 -15.49 -18.69
CA PHE A 27 -9.50 -16.09 -20.01
C PHE A 27 -9.55 -17.62 -19.89
N GLY A 28 -10.75 -18.13 -19.63
CA GLY A 28 -11.03 -19.56 -19.55
C GLY A 28 -12.49 -19.85 -19.92
N THR A 29 -12.71 -20.20 -21.19
CA THR A 29 -13.81 -21.02 -21.71
C THR A 29 -15.26 -20.56 -21.51
N SER A 30 -15.88 -19.96 -22.55
CA SER A 30 -17.09 -20.53 -23.17
C SER A 30 -17.62 -19.74 -24.37
N ARG A 31 -18.16 -20.52 -25.31
CA ARG A 31 -18.52 -20.23 -26.71
C ARG A 31 -19.77 -19.33 -26.84
N PRO A 32 -20.00 -18.69 -28.01
CA PRO A 32 -21.10 -17.75 -28.19
C PRO A 32 -22.43 -18.49 -28.40
N VAL A 33 -23.48 -18.02 -27.73
CA VAL A 33 -24.86 -18.49 -27.97
C VAL A 33 -25.79 -17.29 -28.12
N GLY A 34 -26.57 -17.32 -29.20
CA GLY A 34 -27.93 -16.84 -29.22
C GLY A 34 -28.12 -15.33 -29.25
N THR A 35 -28.14 -14.78 -30.45
CA THR A 35 -28.90 -13.57 -30.77
C THR A 35 -30.36 -13.71 -30.31
N ARG A 36 -30.86 -12.73 -29.54
CA ARG A 36 -32.25 -12.28 -29.67
C ARG A 36 -32.42 -10.88 -29.09
N SER A 37 -32.66 -9.96 -30.03
CA SER A 37 -33.12 -8.60 -29.85
C SER A 37 -34.46 -8.55 -29.11
N SER A 38 -34.62 -7.58 -28.21
CA SER A 38 -35.85 -6.78 -28.07
C SER A 38 -35.66 -5.57 -27.15
N PRO A 39 -36.50 -4.53 -27.31
CA PRO A 39 -36.04 -3.14 -27.26
C PRO A 39 -36.40 -2.38 -25.97
N MET A 40 -35.66 -1.28 -25.79
CA MET A 40 -36.08 0.03 -25.30
C MET A 40 -37.56 0.17 -24.93
N GLY A 41 -37.80 0.33 -23.62
CA GLY A 41 -39.02 0.90 -23.06
C GLY A 41 -38.63 1.93 -22.00
N TYR A 42 -38.64 3.20 -22.37
CA TYR A 42 -38.59 4.30 -21.41
C TYR A 42 -39.93 4.35 -20.68
N SER A 43 -39.91 4.37 -19.35
CA SER A 43 -41.09 4.74 -18.57
C SER A 43 -40.70 5.79 -17.53
N LEU A 44 -41.07 7.03 -17.84
CA LEU A 44 -41.24 8.13 -16.89
C LEU A 44 -42.46 7.83 -16.01
N ALA A 45 -42.39 8.07 -14.71
CA ALA A 45 -43.35 8.91 -13.97
C ALA A 45 -43.14 8.94 -12.44
N SER A 46 -43.18 10.18 -11.93
CA SER A 46 -43.80 10.65 -10.67
C SER A 46 -43.22 10.34 -9.27
N LEU A 47 -42.72 11.42 -8.66
CA LEU A 47 -42.78 11.81 -7.24
C LEU A 47 -44.24 12.19 -6.81
N PRO A 48 -44.56 12.65 -5.57
CA PRO A 48 -43.95 12.50 -4.22
C PRO A 48 -44.99 12.17 -3.10
N GLY A 49 -44.51 11.90 -1.88
CA GLY A 49 -45.26 11.95 -0.61
C GLY A 49 -44.42 11.31 0.50
N GLY A 50 -44.14 11.90 1.67
CA GLY A 50 -44.94 12.77 2.52
C GLY A 50 -45.15 12.02 3.84
N GLY A 51 -44.33 12.29 4.86
CA GLY A 51 -44.48 11.65 6.18
C GLY A 51 -43.43 12.09 7.20
N ARG A 52 -43.80 13.06 8.05
CA ARG A 52 -43.16 13.38 9.34
C ARG A 52 -43.80 12.49 10.42
N ILE A 53 -43.07 12.14 11.48
CA ILE A 53 -43.49 12.32 12.89
C ILE A 53 -42.40 11.90 13.91
N ALA A 54 -42.27 12.73 14.96
CA ALA A 54 -41.93 12.48 16.37
C ALA A 54 -40.57 11.84 16.71
N GLU A 55 -39.60 12.53 17.35
CA GLU A 55 -39.59 13.11 18.72
C GLU A 55 -39.69 12.06 19.84
N LYS A 56 -38.65 11.98 20.70
CA LYS A 56 -38.71 12.15 22.18
C LYS A 56 -37.65 11.36 22.97
N GLY A 57 -37.03 12.04 23.95
CA GLY A 57 -36.63 11.42 25.23
C GLY A 57 -35.12 11.23 25.42
N ARG A 58 -34.33 12.19 25.93
CA ARG A 58 -34.19 12.55 27.36
C ARG A 58 -33.51 11.46 28.21
N LYS A 59 -32.30 11.72 28.73
CA LYS A 59 -32.02 12.07 30.14
C LYS A 59 -30.52 12.00 30.48
N ASP A 60 -30.03 13.13 30.97
CA ASP A 60 -28.94 13.28 31.94
C ASP A 60 -29.13 12.42 33.20
N THR A 61 -28.03 11.87 33.70
CA THR A 61 -27.59 11.73 35.12
C THR A 61 -26.19 11.10 35.03
N GLY A 62 -25.07 11.71 35.42
CA GLY A 62 -24.79 12.36 36.70
C GLY A 62 -24.39 11.30 37.73
N LYS A 63 -23.08 11.09 37.96
CA LYS A 63 -22.42 11.08 39.29
C LYS A 63 -21.04 10.42 39.29
N ALA A 64 -20.08 11.25 39.67
CA ALA A 64 -18.84 10.85 40.31
C ALA A 64 -19.09 10.23 41.70
N TRP A 65 -18.32 9.21 42.06
CA TRP A 65 -17.94 8.90 43.44
C TRP A 65 -16.69 8.00 43.49
N SER A 66 -15.60 8.55 44.02
CA SER A 66 -14.59 7.86 44.85
C SER A 66 -14.55 8.68 46.14
N PRO A 67 -14.37 8.10 47.36
CA PRO A 67 -13.02 7.72 47.81
C PRO A 67 -12.96 6.59 48.88
N HIS A 68 -11.72 6.29 49.31
CA HIS A 68 -11.22 5.80 50.61
C HIS A 68 -10.30 4.57 50.45
N SER A 69 -8.96 4.72 50.40
CA SER A 69 -7.99 4.83 51.52
C SER A 69 -8.02 3.64 52.49
N GLU A 70 -6.96 2.81 52.49
CA GLU A 70 -6.02 2.62 53.63
C GLU A 70 -4.92 1.58 53.30
N PRO A 71 -3.79 1.60 54.03
CA PRO A 71 -2.49 1.05 53.62
C PRO A 71 -2.12 -0.26 54.33
N VAL A 72 -1.21 -1.05 53.74
CA VAL A 72 -0.44 -2.06 54.47
C VAL A 72 1.04 -1.93 54.14
N ALA A 73 1.79 -1.49 55.15
CA ALA A 73 3.24 -1.56 55.20
C ALA A 73 3.65 -2.96 55.69
N GLY A 74 4.55 -3.61 54.93
CA GLY A 74 5.14 -4.89 55.29
C GLY A 74 6.54 -4.99 54.71
N ARG A 75 7.51 -4.58 55.53
CA ARG A 75 8.94 -4.45 55.23
C ARG A 75 9.62 -5.83 55.20
N ALA A 76 10.35 -6.17 54.14
CA ALA A 76 11.44 -7.15 54.23
C ALA A 76 12.52 -6.87 53.18
N ARG A 77 13.76 -7.01 53.64
CA ARG A 77 15.02 -6.61 53.01
C ARG A 77 15.47 -7.64 51.97
N GLN A 78 16.15 -7.21 50.89
CA GLN A 78 17.54 -7.58 50.54
C GLN A 78 17.97 -7.09 49.14
N ALA A 79 19.18 -6.52 49.07
CA ALA A 79 19.96 -6.19 47.87
C ALA A 79 20.67 -7.47 47.33
N PRO A 80 21.31 -7.53 46.13
CA PRO A 80 22.08 -6.46 45.49
C PRO A 80 21.72 -6.14 44.03
N ALA A 81 22.08 -4.92 43.65
CA ALA A 81 22.06 -4.41 42.29
C ALA A 81 23.02 -5.22 41.40
N LYS A 82 22.48 -5.93 40.41
CA LYS A 82 23.24 -6.30 39.21
C LYS A 82 23.26 -5.08 38.30
N ALA A 83 24.44 -4.46 38.18
CA ALA A 83 24.70 -3.48 37.14
C ALA A 83 24.37 -4.10 35.78
N PRO A 84 23.58 -3.44 34.91
CA PRO A 84 23.49 -3.89 33.53
C PRO A 84 24.83 -3.61 32.88
N GLU A 85 25.51 -4.70 32.53
CA GLU A 85 26.70 -4.70 31.71
C GLU A 85 26.35 -4.00 30.39
N LEU A 86 26.87 -2.78 30.23
CA LEU A 86 26.87 -1.98 29.01
C LEU A 86 27.57 -2.79 27.92
N HIS A 87 26.82 -3.71 27.33
CA HIS A 87 27.11 -4.22 26.01
C HIS A 87 27.10 -2.98 25.12
N ARG A 88 28.29 -2.52 24.75
CA ARG A 88 28.48 -1.58 23.65
C ARG A 88 27.84 -2.24 22.44
N HIS A 89 26.57 -1.92 22.22
CA HIS A 89 25.85 -2.25 21.03
C HIS A 89 26.60 -1.55 19.91
N ARG A 90 27.38 -2.32 19.14
CA ARG A 90 27.87 -1.86 17.85
C ARG A 90 26.62 -1.51 17.04
N PRO A 91 26.40 -0.25 16.62
CA PRO A 91 25.29 0.06 15.75
C PRO A 91 25.66 -0.43 14.36
N GLY A 92 25.38 -1.70 14.11
CA GLY A 92 25.65 -2.37 12.85
C GLY A 92 24.82 -3.65 12.79
N ALA A 93 23.67 -3.54 12.12
CA ALA A 93 22.67 -4.58 11.86
C ALA A 93 21.75 -4.98 13.03
N PRO A 94 20.62 -4.26 13.18
CA PRO A 94 19.33 -4.92 13.40
C PRO A 94 18.30 -4.64 12.28
N ALA A 95 18.60 -3.77 11.31
CA ALA A 95 17.60 -3.33 10.32
C ALA A 95 17.12 -4.43 9.35
N MET A 96 17.96 -5.42 9.03
CA MET A 96 17.55 -6.51 8.11
C MET A 96 16.77 -7.63 8.81
N ALA A 97 16.81 -7.73 10.14
CA ALA A 97 16.13 -8.82 10.85
C ALA A 97 14.60 -8.71 10.76
N ASP A 98 14.08 -7.49 10.57
CA ASP A 98 12.65 -7.22 10.38
C ASP A 98 12.23 -7.16 8.89
N ALA A 99 13.18 -7.32 7.97
CA ALA A 99 12.91 -7.38 6.54
C ALA A 99 12.86 -8.85 6.12
N GLN A 100 11.68 -9.45 6.21
CA GLN A 100 11.43 -10.82 5.76
C GLN A 100 10.33 -10.82 4.70
N LEU A 101 10.48 -11.68 3.69
CA LEU A 101 9.42 -12.00 2.75
C LEU A 101 8.50 -13.07 3.34
N ASP A 102 7.20 -12.96 3.08
CA ASP A 102 6.22 -13.97 3.46
C ASP A 102 6.52 -15.29 2.73
N PRO A 103 6.89 -16.37 3.45
CA PRO A 103 7.20 -17.66 2.82
C PRO A 103 6.01 -18.23 2.05
N LYS A 104 4.77 -17.89 2.43
CA LYS A 104 3.57 -18.38 1.73
C LYS A 104 3.42 -17.72 0.37
N ALA A 105 3.68 -16.41 0.27
CA ALA A 105 3.68 -15.70 -1.01
C ALA A 105 4.77 -16.24 -1.95
N LEU A 106 5.97 -16.48 -1.43
CA LEU A 106 7.06 -17.09 -2.20
C LEU A 106 6.70 -18.50 -2.70
N GLU A 107 6.04 -19.32 -1.89
CA GLU A 107 5.58 -20.64 -2.34
C GLU A 107 4.57 -20.54 -3.48
N LEU A 108 3.63 -19.59 -3.43
CA LEU A 108 2.68 -19.36 -4.53
C LEU A 108 3.40 -18.92 -5.81
N LEU A 109 4.40 -18.04 -5.72
CA LEU A 109 5.22 -17.65 -6.86
C LEU A 109 6.02 -18.82 -7.44
N ARG A 110 6.57 -19.69 -6.59
CA ARG A 110 7.28 -20.92 -7.02
C ARG A 110 6.34 -21.98 -7.59
N MET A 111 5.08 -22.04 -7.14
CA MET A 111 4.05 -22.87 -7.77
C MET A 111 3.75 -22.37 -9.17
N LEU A 112 3.55 -21.05 -9.32
CA LEU A 112 3.30 -20.44 -10.63
C LEU A 112 4.47 -20.63 -11.60
N ASP A 113 5.72 -20.57 -11.10
CA ASP A 113 6.91 -20.83 -11.91
C ASP A 113 7.02 -22.28 -12.39
N ARG A 114 6.53 -23.26 -11.60
CA ARG A 114 6.43 -24.66 -12.03
C ARG A 114 5.43 -24.85 -13.17
N ASP A 115 4.32 -24.12 -13.13
CA ASP A 115 3.29 -24.16 -14.17
C ASP A 115 3.71 -23.39 -15.44
N ARG A 116 4.42 -22.26 -15.26
CA ARG A 116 4.99 -21.45 -16.34
C ARG A 116 6.43 -21.06 -15.97
N PRO A 117 7.44 -21.79 -16.50
CA PRO A 117 8.84 -21.50 -16.23
C PRO A 117 9.21 -20.05 -16.57
N GLY A 118 9.81 -19.35 -15.60
CA GLY A 118 10.22 -17.95 -15.72
C GLY A 118 9.16 -16.94 -15.31
N ALA A 119 7.95 -17.36 -14.92
CA ALA A 119 6.93 -16.44 -14.42
C ALA A 119 7.39 -15.71 -13.16
N PHE A 120 8.06 -16.40 -12.21
CA PHE A 120 8.51 -15.75 -10.99
C PHE A 120 9.59 -14.70 -11.28
N SER A 121 10.57 -15.02 -12.14
CA SER A 121 11.61 -14.06 -12.52
C SER A 121 11.06 -12.86 -13.29
N GLU A 122 10.02 -13.05 -14.11
CA GLU A 122 9.28 -11.97 -14.78
C GLU A 122 8.63 -11.01 -13.77
N PHE A 123 7.94 -11.53 -12.75
CA PHE A 123 7.36 -10.69 -11.69
C PHE A 123 8.41 -9.92 -10.89
N VAL A 124 9.52 -10.57 -10.52
CA VAL A 124 10.61 -9.89 -9.81
C VAL A 124 11.20 -8.78 -10.68
N ARG A 125 11.46 -9.03 -11.97
CA ARG A 125 11.99 -8.01 -12.90
C ARG A 125 11.06 -6.81 -13.02
N MET A 126 9.76 -7.05 -13.14
CA MET A 126 8.75 -5.99 -13.19
C MET A 126 8.77 -5.17 -11.89
N PHE A 127 8.77 -5.84 -10.73
CA PHE A 127 8.83 -5.18 -9.44
C PHE A 127 10.11 -4.35 -9.25
N VAL A 128 11.27 -4.89 -9.64
CA VAL A 128 12.58 -4.21 -9.57
C VAL A 128 12.59 -2.93 -10.40
N HIS A 129 11.92 -2.92 -11.55
CA HIS A 129 11.82 -1.74 -12.40
C HIS A 129 10.79 -0.72 -11.86
N GLU A 130 9.62 -1.18 -11.42
CA GLU A 130 8.51 -0.30 -11.07
C GLU A 130 8.61 0.31 -9.67
N ALA A 131 9.10 -0.44 -8.68
CA ALA A 131 9.10 0.00 -7.28
C ALA A 131 9.90 1.30 -7.07
N PRO A 132 11.13 1.47 -7.61
CA PRO A 132 11.87 2.73 -7.47
C PRO A 132 11.16 3.92 -8.11
N GLU A 133 10.52 3.72 -9.27
CA GLU A 133 9.77 4.78 -9.96
C GLU A 133 8.52 5.19 -9.18
N LEU A 134 7.85 4.25 -8.52
CA LEU A 134 6.72 4.55 -7.63
C LEU A 134 7.16 5.32 -6.38
N VAL A 135 8.30 4.97 -5.78
CA VAL A 135 8.91 5.74 -4.68
C VAL A 135 9.21 7.17 -5.10
N LYS A 136 9.84 7.36 -6.26
CA LYS A 136 10.13 8.69 -6.80
C LYS A 136 8.86 9.51 -7.06
N LYS A 137 7.79 8.89 -7.57
CA LYS A 137 6.48 9.56 -7.74
C LYS A 137 5.87 9.99 -6.41
N MET A 138 5.98 9.17 -5.36
CA MET A 138 5.52 9.56 -4.01
C MET A 138 6.32 10.74 -3.45
N GLU A 139 7.64 10.77 -3.65
CA GLU A 139 8.49 11.91 -3.25
C GLU A 139 8.10 13.20 -3.99
N GLN A 140 7.82 13.10 -5.29
CA GLN A 140 7.34 14.23 -6.09
C GLN A 140 5.96 14.72 -5.63
N ALA A 141 5.03 13.81 -5.36
CA ALA A 141 3.70 14.15 -4.85
C ALA A 141 3.78 14.80 -3.45
N GLN A 142 4.69 14.31 -2.59
CA GLN A 142 4.96 14.92 -1.29
C GLN A 142 5.52 16.34 -1.43
N ALA A 143 6.46 16.57 -2.33
CA ALA A 143 6.99 17.91 -2.62
C ALA A 143 5.93 18.86 -3.22
N ALA A 144 4.99 18.31 -4.00
CA ALA A 144 3.90 19.07 -4.59
C ALA A 144 2.71 19.32 -3.64
N GLY A 145 2.67 18.67 -2.47
CA GLY A 145 1.55 18.74 -1.54
C GLY A 145 0.29 18.05 -2.06
N ASP A 146 0.43 16.99 -2.87
CA ASP A 146 -0.67 16.26 -3.51
C ASP A 146 -0.90 14.89 -2.81
N PRO A 147 -1.80 14.82 -1.81
CA PRO A 147 -2.08 13.58 -1.10
C PRO A 147 -2.74 12.51 -1.99
N ASP A 148 -3.52 12.91 -3.00
CA ASP A 148 -4.20 11.97 -3.90
C ASP A 148 -3.18 11.25 -4.81
N ALA A 149 -2.23 11.99 -5.38
CA ALA A 149 -1.17 11.40 -6.20
C ALA A 149 -0.24 10.50 -5.39
N LEU A 150 0.08 10.90 -4.15
CA LEU A 150 0.84 10.08 -3.23
C LEU A 150 0.09 8.79 -2.89
N GLY A 151 -1.18 8.92 -2.49
CA GLY A 151 -2.02 7.79 -2.11
C GLY A 151 -2.18 6.77 -3.23
N LYS A 152 -2.41 7.22 -4.46
CA LYS A 152 -2.46 6.33 -5.65
C LYS A 152 -1.15 5.57 -5.85
N SER A 153 -0.01 6.26 -5.79
CA SER A 153 1.30 5.63 -5.97
C SER A 153 1.61 4.63 -4.86
N ALA A 154 1.24 4.95 -3.62
CA ALA A 154 1.34 4.06 -2.47
C ALA A 154 0.44 2.82 -2.63
N HIS A 155 -0.81 2.98 -3.09
CA HIS A 155 -1.73 1.89 -3.36
C HIS A 155 -1.19 0.89 -4.40
N TYR A 156 -0.63 1.40 -5.51
CA TYR A 156 -0.02 0.56 -6.54
C TYR A 156 1.18 -0.21 -5.99
N LEU A 157 2.10 0.48 -5.30
CA LEU A 157 3.26 -0.17 -4.71
C LEU A 157 2.87 -1.20 -3.64
N ARG A 158 1.85 -0.92 -2.84
CA ARG A 158 1.31 -1.84 -1.83
C ARG A 158 0.84 -3.15 -2.47
N SER A 159 0.09 -3.06 -3.56
CA SER A 159 -0.42 -4.23 -4.28
C SER A 159 0.70 -5.08 -4.86
N ALA A 160 1.70 -4.43 -5.47
CA ALA A 160 2.88 -5.10 -6.00
C ALA A 160 3.70 -5.76 -4.87
N ALA A 161 3.93 -5.05 -3.76
CA ALA A 161 4.64 -5.57 -2.59
C ALA A 161 3.93 -6.77 -1.96
N LEU A 162 2.59 -6.76 -1.92
CA LEU A 162 1.80 -7.87 -1.40
C LEU A 162 1.97 -9.13 -2.24
N ALA A 163 1.97 -9.00 -3.57
CA ALA A 163 2.20 -10.12 -4.49
C ALA A 163 3.59 -10.77 -4.28
N MET A 164 4.59 -9.95 -3.92
CA MET A 164 5.96 -10.40 -3.63
C MET A 164 6.15 -10.89 -2.19
N GLY A 165 5.14 -10.77 -1.32
CA GLY A 165 5.25 -11.11 0.10
C GLY A 165 6.07 -10.11 0.93
N ALA A 166 6.32 -8.90 0.43
CA ALA A 166 7.11 -7.88 1.13
C ALA A 166 6.27 -7.15 2.18
N THR A 167 5.89 -7.85 3.26
CA THR A 167 4.94 -7.38 4.29
C THR A 167 5.35 -6.05 4.94
N GLY A 168 6.63 -5.90 5.29
CA GLY A 168 7.12 -4.63 5.86
C GLY A 168 6.96 -3.43 4.91
N LEU A 169 7.03 -3.64 3.60
CA LEU A 169 6.76 -2.59 2.62
C LEU A 169 5.25 -2.34 2.47
N VAL A 170 4.43 -3.38 2.52
CA VAL A 170 2.95 -3.27 2.51
C VAL A 170 2.45 -2.37 3.64
N ASP A 171 2.98 -2.54 4.85
CA ASP A 171 2.57 -1.76 6.02
C ASP A 171 2.91 -0.27 5.86
N VAL A 172 4.10 0.03 5.34
CA VAL A 172 4.51 1.42 5.10
C VAL A 172 3.66 2.05 4.01
N CYS A 173 3.44 1.37 2.89
CA CYS A 173 2.57 1.89 1.83
C CYS A 173 1.14 2.11 2.34
N HIS A 174 0.61 1.21 3.17
CA HIS A 174 -0.72 1.37 3.78
C HIS A 174 -0.80 2.63 4.66
N SER A 175 0.27 2.94 5.41
CA SER A 175 0.32 4.15 6.24
C SER A 175 0.35 5.45 5.43
N LEU A 176 0.74 5.38 4.15
CA LEU A 176 0.86 6.51 3.23
C LEU A 176 -0.39 6.70 2.36
N GLU A 177 -1.11 5.61 2.09
CA GLU A 177 -2.20 5.55 1.12
C GLU A 177 -3.36 6.52 1.41
N HIS A 178 -3.62 6.82 2.68
CA HIS A 178 -4.79 7.58 3.13
C HIS A 178 -4.42 8.86 3.89
N LEU A 179 -3.23 9.42 3.66
CA LEU A 179 -2.83 10.67 4.30
C LEU A 179 -3.65 11.85 3.75
N ASP A 180 -4.05 12.76 4.63
CA ASP A 180 -4.59 14.07 4.24
C ASP A 180 -3.48 15.12 4.02
N ALA A 181 -3.86 16.31 3.56
CA ALA A 181 -2.93 17.40 3.29
C ALA A 181 -2.17 17.91 4.54
N ALA A 182 -2.79 17.85 5.72
CA ALA A 182 -2.17 18.28 6.97
C ALA A 182 -1.12 17.25 7.42
N GLN A 183 -1.42 15.97 7.31
CA GLN A 183 -0.49 14.88 7.61
C GLN A 183 0.67 14.81 6.60
N LEU A 184 0.40 15.11 5.32
CA LEU A 184 1.41 15.16 4.26
C LEU A 184 2.47 16.24 4.54
N SER A 185 2.06 17.36 5.11
CA SER A 185 2.95 18.46 5.53
C SER A 185 3.44 18.32 6.97
N GLY A 186 3.09 17.21 7.64
CA GLY A 186 3.38 16.99 9.05
C GLY A 186 4.84 16.61 9.33
N PRO A 187 5.30 16.76 10.58
CA PRO A 187 6.68 16.48 10.97
C PRO A 187 7.08 15.00 10.84
N ASP A 188 6.11 14.08 10.80
CA ASP A 188 6.35 12.65 10.65
C ASP A 188 6.63 12.24 9.19
N MET A 189 6.30 13.10 8.22
CA MET A 189 6.38 12.74 6.81
C MET A 189 7.79 12.36 6.34
N PRO A 190 8.87 13.08 6.71
CA PRO A 190 10.23 12.69 6.37
C PRO A 190 10.59 11.29 6.90
N VAL A 191 10.16 10.95 8.12
CA VAL A 191 10.41 9.63 8.72
C VAL A 191 9.69 8.53 7.94
N ARG A 192 8.44 8.77 7.51
CA ARG A 192 7.70 7.81 6.68
C ARG A 192 8.34 7.62 5.31
N MET A 193 8.83 8.68 4.68
CA MET A 193 9.54 8.60 3.39
C MET A 193 10.89 7.88 3.50
N ASP A 194 11.62 8.11 4.59
CA ASP A 194 12.86 7.37 4.87
C ASP A 194 12.59 5.87 5.08
N GLU A 195 11.51 5.54 5.81
CA GLU A 195 11.12 4.15 6.02
C GLU A 195 10.66 3.50 4.72
N LEU A 196 9.89 4.20 3.88
CA LEU A 196 9.51 3.73 2.54
C LEU A 196 10.74 3.37 1.72
N ARG A 197 11.73 4.27 1.60
CA ARG A 197 12.98 4.01 0.87
C ARG A 197 13.72 2.79 1.41
N ARG A 198 13.85 2.68 2.74
CA ARG A 198 14.52 1.54 3.39
C ARG A 198 13.81 0.23 3.07
N ARG A 199 12.49 0.16 3.28
CA ARG A 199 11.70 -1.06 3.05
C ARG A 199 11.68 -1.45 1.57
N THR A 200 11.60 -0.49 0.65
CA THR A 200 11.72 -0.78 -0.78
C THR A 200 13.09 -1.38 -1.10
N ARG A 201 14.19 -0.78 -0.64
CA ARG A 201 15.53 -1.30 -0.86
C ARG A 201 15.70 -2.71 -0.29
N ASP A 202 15.24 -2.95 0.94
CA ASP A 202 15.39 -4.23 1.60
C ASP A 202 14.56 -5.32 0.89
N ALA A 203 13.34 -5.01 0.46
CA ALA A 203 12.53 -5.92 -0.36
C ALA A 203 13.21 -6.27 -1.69
N LEU A 204 13.79 -5.29 -2.39
CA LEU A 204 14.52 -5.52 -3.63
C LEU A 204 15.72 -6.45 -3.42
N ILE A 205 16.50 -6.23 -2.36
CA ILE A 205 17.66 -7.08 -2.04
C ILE A 205 17.22 -8.53 -1.81
N LEU A 206 16.18 -8.75 -1.00
CA LEU A 206 15.67 -10.08 -0.68
C LEU A 206 15.14 -10.79 -1.94
N LEU A 207 14.42 -10.07 -2.79
CA LEU A 207 13.86 -10.64 -4.02
C LEU A 207 14.93 -11.01 -5.05
N LEU A 208 15.98 -10.20 -5.17
CA LEU A 208 17.12 -10.52 -6.05
C LEU A 208 17.90 -11.75 -5.55
N GLN A 209 17.89 -12.03 -4.24
CA GLN A 209 18.49 -13.25 -3.69
C GLN A 209 17.67 -14.51 -4.01
N GLU A 210 16.34 -14.39 -4.06
CA GLU A 210 15.44 -15.50 -4.43
C GLU A 210 15.53 -15.89 -5.91
N VAL A 211 15.91 -14.95 -6.77
CA VAL A 211 16.03 -15.17 -8.21
C VAL A 211 17.39 -14.67 -8.70
N PRO A 212 18.49 -15.42 -8.50
CA PRO A 212 19.84 -14.94 -8.81
C PRO A 212 20.16 -14.79 -10.31
N GLN A 213 19.22 -15.13 -11.20
CA GLN A 213 19.42 -15.18 -12.67
C GLN A 213 18.84 -13.95 -13.40
N ILE A 214 18.64 -12.82 -12.71
CA ILE A 214 18.06 -11.59 -13.26
C ILE A 214 19.01 -10.41 -13.19
#